data_AF-A0A960D5M4-F1
#
_entry.id   AF-A0A960D5M4-F1
#
_cell.length_a   1.000
_cell.length_b   1.000
_cell.length_c   1.000
_cell.angle_alpha   90.00
_cell.angle_beta   90.00
_cell.angle_gamma   90.00
#
_symmetry.space_group_name_H-M   'P 1'
#
loop_
_entity.id
_entity.type
_entity.pdbx_description
1 polymer ?
#
loop_
_entity_poly.entity_id
_entity_poly.type
_entity_poly.pdbx_seq_one_letter_code
_entity_poly.pdbx_strand_id
1 'polypeptide(L)' 'MPEDPQTFYDAVGGAETFRTIVSRFYALVREDEVLRPLYPEDEL' A
#
# COMPACT_ATOMS: atom_id res chain seq x y z
N MET A 1 19.52 19.36 21.36
CA MET A 1 19.28 19.01 19.94
C MET A 1 17.78 18.73 19.85
N PRO A 2 16.98 19.45 19.05
CA PRO A 2 15.60 19.05 18.88
C PRO A 2 15.61 17.72 18.14
N GLU A 3 15.10 16.69 18.79
CA GLU A 3 14.67 15.46 18.14
C GLU A 3 13.59 15.85 17.11
N ASP A 4 13.91 15.79 15.81
CA ASP A 4 12.87 15.87 14.79
C ASP A 4 11.84 14.78 15.12
N PRO A 5 10.57 15.12 15.36
CA PRO A 5 9.58 14.11 15.70
C PRO A 5 9.46 13.19 14.50
N GLN A 6 10.01 11.98 14.64
CA GLN A 6 9.95 10.96 13.61
C GLN A 6 8.49 10.82 13.19
N THR A 7 8.21 11.07 11.92
CA THR A 7 6.84 10.98 11.43
C THR A 7 6.37 9.54 11.62
N PHE A 8 5.08 9.33 11.82
CA PHE A 8 4.55 7.97 11.92
C PHE A 8 4.93 7.14 10.69
N TYR A 9 5.01 7.77 9.51
CA TYR A 9 5.48 7.17 8.27
C TYR A 9 6.90 6.59 8.40
N ASP A 10 7.84 7.36 8.92
CA ASP A 10 9.21 6.89 9.17
C ASP A 10 9.24 5.82 10.27
N ALA A 11 8.42 5.97 11.31
CA ALA A 11 8.33 5.02 12.42
C ALA A 11 7.84 3.62 12.00
N VAL A 12 7.00 3.54 10.96
CA VAL A 12 6.54 2.26 10.41
C VAL A 12 7.47 1.67 9.34
N GLY A 13 8.63 2.28 9.07
CA GLY A 13 9.59 1.82 8.06
C GLY A 13 9.47 2.52 6.70
N GLY A 14 8.74 3.63 6.63
CA GLY A 14 8.71 4.53 5.48
C GLY A 14 8.23 3.88 4.18
N ALA A 15 8.85 4.29 3.08
CA ALA A 15 8.39 3.96 1.73
C ALA A 15 8.35 2.45 1.44
N GLU A 16 9.29 1.68 1.98
CA GLU A 16 9.38 0.25 1.71
C GLU A 16 8.21 -0.53 2.32
N THR A 17 7.85 -0.21 3.57
CA THR A 17 6.68 -0.78 4.24
C THR A 17 5.40 -0.46 3.48
N PHE A 18 5.23 0.81 3.08
CA PHE A 18 4.04 1.22 2.32
C PHE A 18 3.96 0.54 0.95
N ARG A 19 5.08 0.41 0.22
CA ARG A 19 5.12 -0.34 -1.05
C ARG A 19 4.67 -1.79 -0.85
N THR A 20 5.13 -2.43 0.21
CA THR A 20 4.75 -3.82 0.54
C THR A 20 3.26 -3.94 0.84
N ILE A 21 2.72 -3.01 1.64
CA ILE A 21 1.29 -2.97 1.99
C ILE A 21 0.45 -2.77 0.74
N VAL A 22 0.78 -1.77 -0.09
CA VAL A 22 0.05 -1.44 -1.31
C VAL A 22 0.10 -2.58 -2.32
N SER A 23 1.28 -3.18 -2.54
CA SER A 23 1.42 -4.33 -3.43
C SER A 23 0.55 -5.51 -2.99
N ARG A 24 0.53 -5.83 -1.69
CA ARG A 24 -0.32 -6.90 -1.15
C ARG A 24 -1.80 -6.56 -1.24
N PHE A 25 -2.17 -5.30 -1.01
CA PHE A 25 -3.56 -4.84 -1.16
C PHE A 25 -4.06 -5.07 -2.58
N TYR A 26 -3.32 -4.60 -3.60
CA TYR A 26 -3.71 -4.83 -4.99
C TYR A 26 -3.72 -6.31 -5.37
N ALA A 27 -2.79 -7.12 -4.85
CA ALA A 27 -2.82 -8.57 -5.07
C ALA A 27 -4.15 -9.18 -4.59
N LEU A 28 -4.62 -8.81 -3.40
CA LEU A 28 -5.89 -9.29 -2.84
C LEU A 28 -7.11 -8.75 -3.59
N VAL A 29 -7.09 -7.47 -3.99
CA VAL A 29 -8.16 -6.86 -4.77
C VAL A 29 -8.39 -7.58 -6.10
N ARG A 30 -7.32 -8.08 -6.75
CA ARG A 30 -7.43 -8.88 -7.98
C ARG A 30 -8.11 -10.23 -7.77
N GLU A 31 -7.98 -10.80 -6.58
CA GLU A 31 -8.59 -12.07 -6.21
C GLU A 31 -10.04 -11.90 -5.74
N ASP A 32 -10.45 -10.69 -5.37
CA ASP A 32 -11.79 -10.39 -4.86
C ASP A 32 -12.85 -10.29 -5.98
N GLU A 33 -13.87 -11.14 -5.92
CA GLU A 33 -14.90 -11.25 -6.96
C GLU A 33 -15.80 -10.00 -7.10
N VAL A 34 -15.89 -9.16 -6.06
CA VAL A 34 -16.69 -7.94 -6.05
C VAL A 34 -15.88 -6.76 -6.59
N LEU A 35 -14.59 -6.69 -6.23
CA LEU A 35 -13.71 -5.59 -6.62
C LEU A 35 -13.11 -5.78 -8.02
N ARG A 36 -12.86 -7.03 -8.43
CA ARG A 36 -12.30 -7.37 -9.74
C ARG A 36 -13.03 -6.73 -10.93
N PRO A 37 -14.38 -6.74 -11.03
CA PRO A 37 -15.08 -6.09 -12.14
C PRO A 37 -15.06 -4.55 -12.09
N LEU A 38 -14.66 -3.94 -10.97
CA LEU A 38 -14.48 -2.49 -10.85
C LEU A 38 -13.10 -2.02 -11.31
N TYR A 39 -12.15 -2.94 -11.50
CA TYR A 39 -10.83 -2.62 -12.05
C TYR A 39 -10.83 -2.81 -13.57
N PRO A 40 -10.39 -1.80 -14.34
CA PRO A 40 -10.20 -1.98 -15.77
C PRO A 40 -9.13 -3.04 -16.02
N GLU A 41 -9.38 -3.96 -16.95
CA GLU A 41 -8.47 -5.08 -17.27
C GLU A 41 -7.09 -4.60 -17.76
N ASP A 42 -6.98 -3.37 -18.26
CA ASP A 42 -5.77 -2.73 -18.78
C ASP A 42 -4.80 -2.19 -17.69
N GLU A 43 -5.19 -2.18 -16.42
CA GLU A 43 -4.33 -1.73 -15.29
C GLU A 43 -3.61 -2.89 -14.56
N LEU A 44 -3.74 -4.12 -15.06
CA LEU A 44 -3.26 -5.36 -14.42
C LEU A 44 -1.85 -5.83 -14.80
#